data_AF-A0A395V7S3-F1
#
_entry.id   AF-A0A395V7S3-F1
#
_cell.length_a   1.000
_cell.length_b   1.000
_cell.length_c   1.000
_cell.angle_alpha   90.00
_cell.angle_beta   90.00
_cell.angle_gamma   90.00
#
_symmetry.space_group_name_H-M   'P 1'
#
loop_
_entity.id
_entity.type
_entity.pdbx_description
1 polymer ?
#
loop_
_entity_poly.entity_id
_entity_poly.type
_entity_poly.pdbx_seq_one_letter_code
_entity_poly.pdbx_strand_id
1 'polypeptide(L)'
;MAKPKNLEQLRAEKEQVETQLAQEQHKLERLENRKKYLEKGERTKRTHRLCNLGGTIESLAPEVKDLTRTEMTELMEHIFSLSEVQRVVRHMAITHISQANREKELKADG
;
A
#
# COMPACT_ATOMS: atom_id res chain seq x y z
N MET A 1 -6.34 39.32 -38.19
CA MET A 1 -7.22 38.13 -38.26
C MET A 1 -6.38 36.98 -38.79
N ALA A 2 -6.37 35.83 -38.12
CA ALA A 2 -5.61 34.67 -38.60
C ALA A 2 -6.19 34.22 -39.96
N LYS A 3 -5.31 33.96 -40.93
CA LYS A 3 -5.71 33.43 -42.25
C LYS A 3 -6.47 32.11 -42.04
N PRO A 4 -7.64 31.91 -42.68
CA PRO A 4 -8.36 30.64 -42.58
C PRO A 4 -7.48 29.52 -43.14
N LYS A 5 -7.32 28.45 -42.36
CA LYS A 5 -6.57 27.26 -42.78
C LYS A 5 -7.26 26.59 -43.97
N ASN A 6 -6.47 26.09 -44.90
CA ASN A 6 -7.02 25.32 -46.01
C ASN A 6 -7.41 23.89 -45.55
N LEU A 7 -8.21 23.19 -46.36
CA LEU A 7 -8.72 21.85 -46.04
C LEU A 7 -7.62 20.80 -45.81
N GLU A 8 -6.48 20.95 -46.47
CA GLU A 8 -5.34 20.05 -46.38
C GLU A 8 -4.57 20.25 -45.05
N GLN A 9 -4.39 21.50 -44.63
CA GLN A 9 -3.83 21.86 -43.32
C GLN A 9 -4.67 21.30 -42.17
N LEU A 10 -6.00 21.37 -42.27
CA LEU A 10 -6.90 20.79 -41.27
C LEU A 10 -6.81 19.26 -41.22
N ARG A 11 -6.60 18.59 -42.36
CA ARG A 11 -6.41 17.12 -42.41
C ARG A 11 -5.08 16.72 -41.77
N ALA A 12 -4.01 17.43 -42.09
CA ALA A 12 -2.69 17.18 -41.49
C ALA A 12 -2.69 17.41 -39.97
N GLU A 13 -3.34 18.47 -39.50
CA GLU A 13 -3.50 18.72 -38.06
C GLU A 13 -4.33 17.64 -37.37
N LYS A 14 -5.41 17.18 -38.01
CA LYS A 14 -6.21 16.08 -37.49
C LYS A 14 -5.38 14.80 -37.33
N GLU A 15 -4.61 14.43 -38.35
CA GLU A 15 -3.77 13.23 -38.32
C GLU A 15 -2.68 13.31 -37.24
N GLN A 16 -2.07 14.48 -37.06
CA GLN A 16 -1.10 14.73 -35.97
C GLN A 16 -1.75 14.59 -34.59
N VAL A 17 -2.93 15.18 -34.40
CA VAL A 17 -3.67 15.10 -33.13
C VAL A 17 -4.13 13.68 -32.86
N GLU A 18 -4.59 12.93 -33.85
CA GLU A 18 -4.97 11.52 -33.72
C GLU A 18 -3.76 10.66 -33.32
N THR A 19 -2.60 10.91 -33.90
CA THR A 19 -1.35 10.24 -33.53
C THR A 19 -0.95 10.54 -32.09
N GLN A 20 -1.01 11.81 -31.68
CA GLN A 20 -0.70 12.23 -30.30
C GLN A 20 -1.70 11.62 -29.30
N LEU A 21 -2.99 11.59 -29.66
CA LEU A 21 -4.02 10.99 -28.84
C LEU A 21 -3.74 9.50 -28.60
N ALA A 22 -3.39 8.75 -29.66
CA ALA A 22 -3.03 7.35 -29.52
C ALA A 22 -1.80 7.15 -28.61
N GLN A 23 -0.78 8.01 -28.73
CA GLN A 23 0.41 7.96 -27.86
C GLN A 23 0.07 8.21 -26.39
N GLU A 24 -0.74 9.21 -26.08
CA GLU A 24 -1.17 9.51 -24.71
C GLU A 24 -2.10 8.43 -24.16
N GLN A 25 -2.97 7.82 -24.98
CA GLN A 25 -3.78 6.66 -24.59
C GLN A 25 -2.90 5.47 -24.18
N HIS A 26 -1.87 5.14 -24.96
CA HIS A 26 -0.93 4.07 -24.60
C HIS A 26 -0.16 4.39 -23.32
N LYS A 27 0.24 5.66 -23.13
CA LYS A 27 0.90 6.10 -21.90
C LYS A 27 -0.01 5.98 -20.67
N LEU A 28 -1.28 6.36 -20.81
CA LEU A 28 -2.28 6.18 -19.77
C LEU A 28 -2.43 4.70 -19.39
N GLU A 29 -2.59 3.83 -20.38
CA GLU A 29 -2.71 2.38 -20.16
C GLU A 29 -1.48 1.82 -19.41
N ARG A 30 -0.27 2.24 -19.79
CA ARG A 30 0.96 1.84 -19.08
C ARG A 30 0.96 2.29 -17.62
N LEU A 31 0.50 3.51 -17.35
CA LEU A 31 0.44 4.04 -15.99
C LEU A 31 -0.61 3.30 -15.15
N GLU A 32 -1.77 2.99 -15.71
CA GLU A 32 -2.79 2.18 -15.05
C GLU A 32 -2.29 0.78 -14.73
N ASN A 33 -1.60 0.14 -15.67
CA ASN A 33 -0.99 -1.17 -15.46
C ASN A 33 0.11 -1.11 -14.38
N ARG A 34 0.91 -0.05 -14.36
CA ARG A 34 1.91 0.16 -13.31
C ARG A 34 1.27 0.35 -11.94
N LYS A 35 0.18 1.10 -11.85
CA LYS A 35 -0.59 1.27 -10.62
C LYS A 35 -1.11 -0.07 -10.10
N LYS A 36 -1.79 -0.86 -10.94
CA LYS A 36 -2.29 -2.20 -10.58
C LYS A 36 -1.17 -3.12 -10.09
N TYR A 37 0.00 -3.08 -10.72
CA TYR A 37 1.16 -3.87 -10.32
C TYR A 37 1.66 -3.48 -8.91
N LEU A 38 1.79 -2.18 -8.64
CA LEU A 38 2.23 -1.69 -7.34
C LEU A 38 1.22 -2.02 -6.23
N GLU A 39 -0.08 -1.83 -6.49
CA GLU A 39 -1.16 -2.19 -5.55
C GLU A 39 -1.14 -3.69 -5.24
N LYS A 40 -0.94 -4.54 -6.25
CA LYS A 40 -0.76 -5.99 -6.05
C LYS A 40 0.45 -6.28 -5.18
N GLY A 41 1.59 -5.63 -5.44
CA GLY A 41 2.82 -5.78 -4.65
C GLY A 41 2.61 -5.41 -3.18
N GLU A 42 1.95 -4.28 -2.91
CA GLU A 42 1.63 -3.85 -1.54
C GLU A 42 0.65 -4.81 -0.85
N ARG A 43 -0.36 -5.32 -1.57
CA ARG A 43 -1.26 -6.34 -1.04
C ARG A 43 -0.50 -7.62 -0.67
N THR A 44 0.41 -8.09 -1.51
CA THR A 44 1.24 -9.28 -1.23
C THR A 44 2.13 -9.06 0.00
N LYS A 45 2.80 -7.91 0.10
CA LYS A 45 3.59 -7.56 1.29
C LYS A 45 2.74 -7.54 2.56
N ARG A 46 1.54 -6.95 2.49
CA ARG A 46 0.60 -6.92 3.61
C ARG A 46 0.18 -8.33 4.02
N THR A 47 -0.18 -9.19 3.07
CA THR A 47 -0.55 -10.59 3.36
C THR A 47 0.59 -11.32 4.05
N HIS A 48 1.82 -11.23 3.54
CA HIS A 48 2.97 -11.89 4.16
C HIS A 48 3.21 -11.39 5.59
N ARG A 49 3.15 -10.07 5.83
CA ARG A 49 3.24 -9.50 7.17
C ARG A 49 2.16 -10.05 8.11
N LEU A 50 0.91 -10.11 7.66
CA LEU A 50 -0.20 -10.62 8.46
C LEU A 50 -0.03 -12.12 8.78
N CYS A 51 0.40 -12.93 7.81
CA CYS A 51 0.72 -14.34 8.03
C CYS A 51 1.85 -14.50 9.06
N ASN A 52 2.90 -13.69 8.99
CA ASN A 52 4.00 -13.77 9.96
C ASN A 52 3.54 -13.41 11.37
N LEU A 53 2.72 -12.37 11.52
CA LEU A 53 2.13 -12.02 12.81
C LEU A 53 1.23 -13.12 13.36
N GLY A 54 0.38 -13.71 12.50
CA GLY A 54 -0.46 -14.85 12.87
C GLY A 54 0.38 -16.07 13.29
N GLY A 55 1.43 -16.38 12.52
CA GLY A 55 2.37 -17.47 12.82
C GLY A 55 3.11 -17.27 14.14
N THR A 56 3.47 -16.03 14.51
CA THR A 56 4.03 -15.75 15.83
C THR A 56 3.04 -16.06 16.94
N ILE A 57 1.77 -15.68 16.79
CA ILE A 57 0.74 -15.96 17.80
C ILE A 57 0.49 -17.48 17.89
N GLU A 58 0.33 -18.16 16.76
CA GLU A 58 0.14 -19.62 16.73
C GLU A 58 1.33 -20.37 17.35
N SER A 59 2.56 -19.87 17.15
CA SER A 59 3.76 -20.46 17.77
C SER A 59 3.80 -20.28 19.28
N LEU A 60 3.24 -19.18 19.80
CA LEU A 60 3.19 -18.88 21.24
C LEU A 60 2.00 -19.54 21.95
N ALA A 61 0.89 -19.73 21.24
CA ALA A 61 -0.34 -20.33 21.75
C ALA A 61 -0.93 -21.28 20.68
N PRO A 62 -0.40 -22.51 20.55
CA PRO A 62 -0.86 -23.47 19.53
C PRO A 62 -2.35 -23.81 19.62
N GLU A 63 -2.98 -23.61 20.77
CA GLU A 63 -4.40 -23.82 21.02
C GLU A 63 -5.29 -22.92 20.14
N VAL A 64 -4.77 -21.80 19.64
CA VAL A 64 -5.54 -20.88 18.77
C VAL A 64 -5.62 -21.35 17.31
N LYS A 65 -4.84 -22.38 16.93
CA LYS A 65 -4.66 -22.81 15.54
C LYS A 65 -5.98 -23.17 14.84
N ASP A 66 -6.83 -23.89 15.55
CA ASP A 66 -8.09 -24.40 15.01
C ASP A 66 -9.29 -23.47 15.30
N LEU A 67 -9.05 -22.32 15.95
CA LEU A 67 -10.09 -21.33 16.19
C LEU A 67 -10.54 -20.72 14.86
N THR A 68 -11.85 -20.57 14.73
CA THR A 68 -12.43 -19.79 13.65
C THR A 68 -12.04 -18.32 13.78
N ARG A 69 -12.18 -17.57 12.69
CA ARG A 69 -11.93 -16.12 12.69
C ARG A 69 -12.75 -15.39 13.76
N THR A 70 -13.98 -15.81 14.02
CA THR A 70 -14.85 -15.18 15.03
C THR A 70 -14.32 -15.44 16.43
N GLU A 71 -14.05 -16.70 16.78
CA GLU A 71 -13.50 -17.08 18.09
C GLU A 71 -12.14 -16.41 18.35
N MET A 72 -11.27 -16.35 17.34
CA MET A 72 -10.01 -15.63 17.42
C MET A 72 -10.23 -14.12 17.65
N THR A 73 -11.24 -13.52 17.03
CA THR A 73 -11.54 -12.09 17.21
C THR A 73 -12.03 -11.84 18.63
N GLU A 74 -12.96 -12.64 19.14
CA GLU A 74 -13.49 -12.52 20.51
C GLU A 74 -12.38 -12.71 21.55
N LEU A 75 -11.51 -13.70 21.36
CA LEU A 75 -10.35 -13.94 22.22
C LEU A 75 -9.42 -12.71 22.24
N MET A 76 -9.09 -12.16 21.07
CA MET A 76 -8.22 -10.99 20.97
C MET A 76 -8.88 -9.77 21.60
N GLU A 77 -10.16 -9.52 21.36
CA GLU A 77 -10.90 -8.42 21.99
C GLU A 77 -10.88 -8.53 23.52
N HIS A 78 -11.10 -9.72 24.05
CA HIS A 78 -11.01 -9.96 25.48
C HIS A 78 -9.59 -9.70 26.02
N ILE A 79 -8.54 -10.25 25.39
CA ILE A 79 -7.15 -10.07 25.81
C ILE A 79 -6.75 -8.58 25.76
N PHE A 80 -7.07 -7.88 24.67
CA PHE A 80 -6.74 -6.46 24.50
C PHE A 80 -7.64 -5.52 25.32
N SER A 81 -8.71 -6.02 25.94
CA SER A 81 -9.47 -5.28 26.95
C SER A 81 -8.72 -5.18 28.29
N LEU A 82 -7.76 -6.08 28.56
CA LEU A 82 -7.00 -6.11 29.80
C LEU A 82 -6.03 -4.91 29.90
N SER A 83 -6.15 -4.14 30.98
CA SER A 83 -5.36 -2.92 31.21
C SER A 83 -3.84 -3.13 31.11
N GLU A 84 -3.35 -4.28 31.58
CA GLU A 84 -1.93 -4.63 31.53
C GLU A 84 -1.45 -4.82 30.09
N VAL A 85 -2.21 -5.56 29.28
CA VAL A 85 -1.92 -5.78 27.86
C VAL A 85 -1.92 -4.45 27.13
N GLN A 86 -2.94 -3.61 27.34
CA GLN A 86 -2.98 -2.28 26.73
C GLN A 86 -1.77 -1.42 27.10
N ARG A 87 -1.33 -1.47 28.37
CA ARG A 87 -0.15 -0.73 28.82
C ARG A 87 1.11 -1.21 28.10
N VAL A 88 1.31 -2.52 27.99
CA VAL A 88 2.47 -3.11 27.30
C VAL A 88 2.45 -2.75 25.81
N VAL A 89 1.30 -2.86 25.15
CA VAL A 89 1.14 -2.50 23.73
C VAL A 89 1.47 -1.02 23.50
N ARG A 90 0.94 -0.12 24.33
CA ARG A 90 1.25 1.32 24.24
C ARG A 90 2.74 1.59 24.44
N HIS A 91 3.35 0.96 25.45
CA HIS A 91 4.78 1.13 25.72
C HIS A 91 5.65 0.66 24.55
N MET A 92 5.33 -0.49 23.96
CA MET A 92 6.04 -1.02 22.79
C MET A 92 5.88 -0.10 21.56
N ALA A 93 4.67 0.41 21.32
CA ALA A 93 4.42 1.34 20.21
C ALA A 93 5.24 2.64 20.34
N ILE A 94 5.29 3.21 21.55
CA ILE A 94 6.10 4.41 21.84
C ILE A 94 7.59 4.11 21.60
N THR A 95 8.08 3.00 22.17
CA THR A 95 9.49 2.60 22.04
C THR A 95 9.90 2.43 20.57
N HIS A 96 9.06 1.79 19.76
CA HIS A 96 9.31 1.62 18.33
C HIS A 96 9.41 2.95 17.59
N ILE A 97 8.51 3.91 17.86
CA ILE A 97 8.53 5.23 17.23
C ILE A 97 9.81 5.99 17.62
N SER A 98 10.17 5.97 18.90
CA SER A 98 11.39 6.63 19.38
C SER A 98 12.65 6.06 18.73
N GLN A 99 12.73 4.74 18.57
CA GLN A 99 13.85 4.08 17.88
C GLN A 99 13.91 4.46 16.40
N ALA A 100 12.77 4.39 15.70
CA ALA A 100 12.69 4.74 14.29
C ALA A 100 13.08 6.20 14.01
N ASN A 101 12.76 7.12 14.93
CA ASN A 101 13.15 8.52 14.81
C ASN A 101 14.65 8.70 15.03
N ARG A 102 15.22 8.06 16.06
CA ARG A 102 16.67 8.07 16.32
C ARG A 102 17.48 7.54 15.14
N GLU A 103 17.01 6.48 14.49
CA GLU A 103 17.67 5.93 13.29
C GLU A 103 17.64 6.87 12.09
N LYS A 104 16.63 7.73 11.98
CA LYS A 104 16.55 8.75 10.92
C LYS A 104 17.51 9.90 11.18
N GLU A 105 17.61 10.37 12.43
CA GLU A 105 18.55 11.40 12.85
C GLU A 105 20.00 10.98 12.57
N LEU A 106 20.38 9.77 12.97
CA LEU A 106 21.73 9.22 12.71
C LEU A 106 22.08 9.07 11.22
N LYS A 107 21.09 8.95 10.33
CA LYS A 107 21.29 8.87 8.88
C LYS A 107 21.28 10.23 8.18
N ALA A 108 20.83 11.28 8.87
CA ALA A 108 20.82 12.64 8.35
C ALA A 108 22.13 13.38 8.68
N ASP A 109 22.81 12.97 9.76
CA ASP A 109 24.06 13.58 10.25
C ASP A 109 25.35 12.94 9.69
N GLY A 110 25.25 12.00 8.73
CA GLY A 110 26.38 11.31 8.08
C GLY A 110 26.28 11.31 6.57
#